data_AF-A0A356U343-F1
#
_entry.id   AF-A0A356U343-F1
#
_cell.length_a   1.000
_cell.length_b   1.000
_cell.length_c   1.000
_cell.angle_alpha   90.00
_cell.angle_beta   90.00
_cell.angle_gamma   90.00
#
_symmetry.space_group_name_H-M   'P 1'
#
loop_
_entity.id
_entity.type
_entity.pdbx_description
1 polymer ?
#
loop_
_entity_poly.entity_id
_entity_poly.type
_entity_poly.pdbx_seq_one_letter_code
_entity_poly.pdbx_strand_id
1 'polypeptide(L)'
;ALRQATDRAISMGVPEAAAHDFILGHLKIELAIAFGIFPEGRFSDGALMAIDKAQSVVFQPDWLDKVFDLAAIKKSVTEICDG
;
A
#
# COMPACT_ATOMS: atom_id res chain seq x y z
N ALA A 1 -3.63 -5.21 4.76
CA ALA A 1 -2.42 -4.43 5.07
C ALA A 1 -2.75 -3.05 5.66
N LEU A 2 -3.24 -2.07 4.88
CA LEU A 2 -3.45 -0.70 5.37
C LEU A 2 -4.34 -0.60 6.61
N ARG A 3 -5.55 -1.20 6.58
CA ARG A 3 -6.42 -1.27 7.76
C ARG A 3 -5.74 -1.90 8.98
N GLN A 4 -5.02 -3.02 8.78
CA GLN A 4 -4.31 -3.69 9.87
C GLN A 4 -3.19 -2.81 10.45
N ALA A 5 -2.50 -2.02 9.63
CA ALA A 5 -1.50 -1.06 10.09
C ALA A 5 -2.16 0.07 10.91
N THR A 6 -3.32 0.56 10.49
CA THR A 6 -4.13 1.53 11.25
C THR A 6 -4.58 0.95 12.59
N ASP A 7 -5.17 -0.25 12.59
CA ASP A 7 -5.60 -0.96 13.81
C ASP A 7 -4.41 -1.18 14.75
N ARG A 8 -3.23 -1.49 14.19
CA ARG A 8 -2.00 -1.64 14.96
C ARG A 8 -1.60 -0.33 15.63
N ALA A 9 -1.62 0.80 14.92
CA ALA A 9 -1.34 2.11 15.50
C ALA A 9 -2.32 2.46 16.63
N ILE A 10 -3.61 2.17 16.46
CA ILE A 10 -4.63 2.34 17.49
C ILE A 10 -4.32 1.50 18.72
N SER A 11 -3.95 0.22 18.52
CA SER A 11 -3.55 -0.67 19.63
C SER A 11 -2.32 -0.19 20.40
N MET A 12 -1.50 0.68 19.79
CA MET A 12 -0.33 1.30 20.40
C MET A 12 -0.64 2.62 21.11
N GLY A 13 -1.92 3.04 21.15
CA GLY A 13 -2.39 4.21 21.88
C GLY A 13 -2.67 5.45 21.02
N VAL A 14 -2.58 5.34 19.69
CA VAL A 14 -3.00 6.44 18.80
C VAL A 14 -4.52 6.56 18.86
N PRO A 15 -5.09 7.76 19.09
CA PRO A 15 -6.54 7.95 19.02
C PRO A 15 -7.10 7.52 17.67
N GLU A 16 -8.20 6.76 17.68
CA GLU A 16 -8.78 6.17 16.46
C GLU A 16 -9.06 7.20 15.37
N ALA A 17 -9.69 8.32 15.72
CA ALA A 17 -9.97 9.40 14.78
C ALA A 17 -8.68 9.94 14.14
N ALA A 18 -7.62 10.15 14.94
CA ALA A 18 -6.34 10.64 14.43
C ALA A 18 -5.64 9.61 13.52
N ALA A 19 -5.72 8.32 13.84
CA ALA A 19 -5.16 7.26 13.02
C ALA A 19 -5.86 7.18 11.66
N HIS A 20 -7.19 7.27 11.63
CA HIS A 20 -7.99 7.29 10.41
C HIS A 20 -7.73 8.53 9.56
N ASP A 21 -7.76 9.72 10.18
CA ASP A 21 -7.50 10.98 9.47
C ASP A 21 -6.10 10.99 8.85
N PHE A 22 -5.11 10.47 9.58
CA PHE A 22 -3.74 10.36 9.08
C PHE A 22 -3.65 9.48 7.84
N ILE A 23 -4.09 8.21 7.92
CA ILE A 23 -3.91 7.27 6.81
C ILE A 23 -4.74 7.66 5.59
N LEU A 24 -5.99 8.11 5.79
CA LEU A 24 -6.87 8.49 4.68
C LEU A 24 -6.42 9.78 4.01
N GLY A 25 -5.91 10.74 4.78
CA GLY A 25 -5.30 11.96 4.26
C GLY A 25 -4.06 11.67 3.40
N HIS A 26 -3.17 10.80 3.88
CA HIS A 26 -1.95 10.42 3.15
C HIS A 26 -2.29 9.64 1.88
N LEU A 27 -3.16 8.63 1.95
CA LEU A 27 -3.57 7.87 0.77
C LEU A 27 -4.10 8.77 -0.35
N LYS A 28 -4.90 9.78 -0.02
CA LYS A 28 -5.46 10.70 -1.01
C LYS A 28 -4.38 11.45 -1.79
N ILE A 29 -3.43 12.08 -1.10
CA ILE A 29 -2.39 12.89 -1.75
C ILE A 29 -1.30 12.03 -2.38
N GLU A 30 -0.90 10.94 -1.73
CA GLU A 30 0.15 10.04 -2.23
C GLU A 30 -0.28 9.35 -3.53
N LEU A 31 -1.54 8.91 -3.62
CA LEU A 31 -2.09 8.35 -4.87
C LEU A 31 -2.17 9.43 -5.96
N ALA A 32 -2.57 10.65 -5.63
CA ALA A 32 -2.62 11.74 -6.61
C ALA A 32 -1.23 12.06 -7.20
N ILE A 33 -0.18 12.02 -6.38
CA ILE A 33 1.21 12.19 -6.82
C ILE A 33 1.66 10.98 -7.64
N ALA A 34 1.50 9.76 -7.11
CA ALA A 34 2.00 8.54 -7.75
C ALA A 34 1.39 8.29 -9.15
N PHE A 35 0.13 8.66 -9.35
CA PHE A 35 -0.56 8.53 -10.64
C PHE A 35 -0.50 9.80 -11.51
N GLY A 36 0.26 10.83 -11.11
CA GLY A 36 0.43 12.06 -11.88
C GLY A 36 -0.84 12.92 -12.01
N ILE A 37 -1.84 12.69 -11.16
CA ILE A 37 -3.08 13.49 -11.09
C ILE A 37 -2.79 14.89 -10.53
N PHE A 38 -1.76 15.01 -9.69
CA PHE A 38 -1.25 16.28 -9.17
C PHE A 38 0.16 16.55 -9.71
N PRO A 39 0.30 17.21 -10.88
CA PRO A 39 1.55 17.28 -11.64
C PRO A 39 2.71 17.98 -10.90
N GLU A 40 2.38 18.99 -10.10
CA GLU A 40 3.31 19.74 -9.25
C GLU A 40 3.65 19.01 -7.94
N GLY A 41 2.91 17.95 -7.63
CA GLY A 41 3.12 17.12 -6.45
C GLY A 41 4.37 16.25 -6.60
N ARG A 42 5.24 16.29 -5.58
CA ARG A 42 6.43 15.45 -5.50
C ARG A 42 6.63 14.93 -4.10
N PHE A 43 7.09 13.69 -3.99
CA PHE A 43 7.59 13.16 -2.73
C PHE A 43 8.87 13.91 -2.32
N SER A 44 9.04 14.13 -1.02
CA SER A 44 10.31 14.65 -0.49
C SER A 44 11.39 13.57 -0.56
N ASP A 45 12.66 13.96 -0.53
CA ASP A 45 13.80 13.01 -0.51
C ASP A 45 13.71 12.03 0.67
N GLY A 46 13.24 12.51 1.83
CA GLY A 46 13.00 11.68 3.00
C GLY A 46 11.89 10.65 2.78
N ALA A 47 10.81 11.02 2.09
CA ALA A 47 9.73 10.10 1.75
C ALA A 47 10.19 9.04 0.74
N LEU A 48 10.96 9.43 -0.28
CA LEU A 48 11.53 8.48 -1.24
C LEU A 48 12.47 7.47 -0.58
N MET A 49 13.33 7.93 0.34
CA MET A 49 14.20 7.04 1.12
C MET A 49 13.40 6.10 2.03
N ALA A 50 12.29 6.55 2.60
CA ALA A 50 11.41 5.71 3.41
C ALA A 50 10.75 4.61 2.57
N ILE A 51 10.28 4.95 1.36
CA ILE A 51 9.69 3.99 0.41
C ILE A 51 10.71 2.91 0.02
N ASP A 52 11.91 3.32 -0.38
CA ASP A 52 12.98 2.39 -0.80
C ASP A 52 13.31 1.37 0.31
N LYS A 53 13.50 1.85 1.54
CA LYS A 53 13.77 0.97 2.69
C LYS A 53 12.59 0.08 3.04
N ALA A 54 11.37 0.60 2.99
CA ALA A 54 10.16 -0.12 3.36
C ALA A 54 9.77 -1.19 2.33
N GLN A 55 10.12 -1.00 1.05
CA GLN A 55 9.71 -1.90 -0.04
C GLN A 55 10.09 -3.36 0.25
N SER A 56 11.31 -3.60 0.73
CA SER A 56 11.80 -4.96 1.08
C SER A 56 11.14 -5.57 2.32
N VAL A 57 10.57 -4.74 3.20
CA VAL A 57 9.89 -5.18 4.43
C VAL A 57 8.43 -5.52 4.14
N VAL A 58 7.79 -4.76 3.25
CA VAL A 58 6.35 -4.85 2.96
C VAL A 58 6.05 -5.81 1.82
N PHE A 59 6.88 -5.81 0.77
CA PHE A 59 6.66 -6.60 -0.43
C PHE A 59 7.69 -7.72 -0.54
N GLN A 60 7.24 -8.89 -0.97
CA GLN A 60 8.16 -9.97 -1.33
C GLN A 60 9.02 -9.53 -2.53
N PRO A 61 10.31 -9.92 -2.59
CA PRO A 61 11.07 -9.83 -3.83
C PRO A 61 10.27 -10.56 -4.93
N ASP A 62 10.21 -10.01 -6.14
CA ASP A 62 9.47 -10.53 -7.33
C ASP A 62 7.92 -10.51 -7.29
N TRP A 63 7.30 -9.91 -6.27
CA TRP A 63 5.85 -9.96 -6.09
C TRP A 63 5.05 -9.55 -7.32
N LEU A 64 5.52 -8.57 -8.09
CA LEU A 64 4.87 -8.10 -9.32
C LEU A 64 4.79 -9.24 -10.33
N ASP A 65 5.91 -9.88 -10.64
CA ASP A 65 5.96 -10.96 -11.63
C ASP A 65 5.07 -12.14 -11.19
N LYS A 66 5.10 -12.50 -9.90
CA LYS A 66 4.25 -13.57 -9.36
C LYS A 66 2.75 -13.25 -9.44
N VAL A 67 2.36 -12.01 -9.18
CA VAL A 67 0.95 -11.59 -9.21
C VAL A 67 0.43 -11.53 -10.65
N PHE A 68 1.27 -11.11 -11.60
CA PHE A 68 0.88 -10.96 -13.01
C PHE A 68 1.17 -12.19 -13.88
N ASP A 69 1.72 -13.27 -13.31
CA ASP A 69 1.89 -14.54 -14.01
C ASP A 69 0.53 -15.13 -14.43
N LEU A 70 0.41 -15.48 -15.72
CA LEU A 70 -0.85 -15.97 -16.28
C LEU A 70 -1.33 -17.28 -15.65
N ALA A 71 -0.42 -18.16 -15.22
CA ALA A 71 -0.80 -19.39 -14.56
C ALA A 71 -1.30 -19.10 -13.13
N ALA A 72 -0.65 -18.18 -12.41
CA ALA A 72 -1.11 -17.72 -11.09
C ALA A 72 -2.51 -17.09 -11.16
N ILE A 73 -2.76 -16.23 -12.16
CA ILE A 73 -4.08 -15.61 -12.38
C ILE A 73 -5.15 -16.67 -12.65
N LYS A 74 -4.90 -17.60 -13.59
CA LYS A 74 -5.86 -18.67 -13.92
C LYS A 74 -6.19 -19.53 -12.71
N LYS A 75 -5.16 -19.92 -11.95
CA LYS A 75 -5.33 -20.68 -10.71
C LYS A 75 -6.21 -19.93 -9.70
N SER A 76 -5.95 -18.64 -9.50
CA SER A 76 -6.75 -17.81 -8.59
C SER A 76 -8.21 -17.71 -9.00
N VAL A 77 -8.50 -17.59 -10.31
CA VAL A 77 -9.88 -17.56 -10.81
C VAL A 77 -10.58 -18.91 -10.58
N THR A 78 -9.93 -20.03 -10.91
CA THR A 78 -10.45 -21.38 -10.67
C THR A 78 -10.78 -21.60 -9.18
N GLU A 79 -9.88 -21.25 -8.27
CA GLU A 79 -10.09 -21.40 -6.82
C GLU A 79 -11.28 -20.59 -6.28
N ILE A 80 -11.59 -19.44 -6.88
CA ILE A 80 -12.70 -18.57 -6.45
C ILE A 80 -14.03 -19.02 -7.08
N CYS A 81 -14.02 -19.48 -8.33
CA CYS A 81 -15.24 -19.80 -9.08
C CYS A 81 -15.72 -21.24 -8.89
N ASP A 82 -14.82 -22.18 -8.58
CA ASP A 82 -15.15 -23.61 -8.47
C ASP A 82 -15.28 -24.08 -7.00
N GLY A 83 -15.45 -23.14 -6.07
CA GLY A 83 -15.71 -23.36 -4.64
C GLY A 83 -17.19 -23.45 -4.27
#